data_AF-A0A8I0FD12-F1
#
_entry.id   AF-A0A8I0FD12-F1
#
_cell.length_a   1.000
_cell.length_b   1.000
_cell.length_c   1.000
_cell.angle_alpha   90.00
_cell.angle_beta   90.00
_cell.angle_gamma   90.00
#
_symmetry.space_group_name_H-M   'P 1'
#
loop_
_entity.id
_entity.type
_entity.pdbx_description
1 polymer ?
#
loop_
_entity_poly.entity_id
_entity_poly.type
_entity_poly.pdbx_seq_one_letter_code
_entity_poly.pdbx_strand_id
1 'polypeptide(L)'
;QAGYEAYGQENLVNWKQVREMQASGLAEFASHSDDLHHGVLANPQGNEQPAATSYAYLKSQKRYETDAEYQQRILQDLKKSYAVLKKEVGVEPKAIIWPYGAVNEQLEKLSQEAGFIFSFSLGRDGMNRVSDSTFKRSLVTNNPTAEQLTEGMINILNFEELDLFKQPRHFVSMDLKQLTASTNTQSDEKLGLLLSKLYSL
;
A
#
# COMPACT_ATOMS: atom_id res chain seq x y z
N GLN A 1 -10.78 -11.80 5.62
CA GLN A 1 -12.11 -11.13 5.56
C GLN A 1 -12.05 -9.91 4.64
N ALA A 2 -11.01 -9.06 4.77
CA ALA A 2 -10.76 -7.92 3.89
C ALA A 2 -10.85 -8.21 2.38
N GLY A 3 -10.30 -9.33 1.90
CA GLY A 3 -10.39 -9.70 0.48
C GLY A 3 -11.83 -9.93 -0.02
N TYR A 4 -12.73 -10.45 0.82
CA TYR A 4 -14.14 -10.63 0.45
C TYR A 4 -14.91 -9.32 0.48
N GLU A 5 -14.54 -8.40 1.36
CA GLU A 5 -15.13 -7.06 1.41
C GLU A 5 -14.70 -6.22 0.20
N ALA A 6 -13.44 -6.35 -0.22
CA ALA A 6 -12.90 -5.62 -1.37
C ALA A 6 -13.34 -6.21 -2.72
N TYR A 7 -13.40 -7.53 -2.85
CA TYR A 7 -13.58 -8.20 -4.14
C TYR A 7 -14.85 -9.05 -4.23
N GLY A 8 -15.46 -9.46 -3.12
CA GLY A 8 -16.60 -10.39 -3.11
C GLY A 8 -16.19 -11.87 -2.95
N GLN A 9 -17.10 -12.70 -2.43
CA GLN A 9 -16.79 -14.09 -2.03
C GLN A 9 -16.34 -15.01 -3.18
N GLU A 10 -16.81 -14.76 -4.40
CA GLU A 10 -16.51 -15.60 -5.57
C GLU A 10 -15.37 -15.05 -6.44
N ASN A 11 -14.80 -13.90 -6.07
CA ASN A 11 -13.77 -13.22 -6.87
C ASN A 11 -12.34 -13.46 -6.34
N LEU A 12 -12.18 -14.36 -5.37
CA LEU A 12 -10.87 -14.79 -4.88
C LEU A 12 -10.57 -16.23 -5.31
N VAL A 13 -9.31 -16.48 -5.63
CA VAL A 13 -8.81 -17.84 -5.84
C VAL A 13 -8.87 -18.62 -4.52
N ASN A 14 -9.16 -19.91 -4.60
CA ASN A 14 -9.08 -20.82 -3.46
C ASN A 14 -7.74 -21.56 -3.42
N TRP A 15 -7.45 -22.23 -2.31
CA TRP A 15 -6.18 -22.95 -2.13
C TRP A 15 -5.97 -24.12 -3.09
N LYS A 16 -7.03 -24.69 -3.67
CA LYS A 16 -6.88 -25.72 -4.71
C LYS A 16 -6.33 -25.09 -5.99
N GLN A 17 -6.89 -23.95 -6.41
CA GLN A 17 -6.42 -23.21 -7.59
C GLN A 17 -5.00 -22.66 -7.39
N VAL A 18 -4.67 -22.15 -6.19
CA VAL A 18 -3.31 -21.72 -5.85
C VAL A 18 -2.30 -22.85 -6.03
N ARG A 19 -2.59 -24.04 -5.48
CA ARG A 19 -1.71 -25.21 -5.63
C ARG A 19 -1.58 -25.68 -7.06
N GLU A 20 -2.66 -25.65 -7.83
CA GLU A 20 -2.66 -25.98 -9.25
C GLU A 20 -1.74 -25.03 -10.03
N MET A 21 -1.88 -23.71 -9.81
CA MET A 21 -1.01 -22.70 -10.40
C MET A 21 0.46 -22.88 -9.96
N GLN A 22 0.72 -23.17 -8.69
CA GLN A 22 2.07 -23.45 -8.20
C GLN A 22 2.67 -24.69 -8.88
N ALA A 23 1.90 -25.78 -9.00
CA ALA A 23 2.36 -27.03 -9.60
C ALA A 23 2.72 -26.89 -11.09
N SER A 24 2.21 -25.86 -11.77
CA SER A 24 2.60 -25.56 -13.15
C SER A 24 4.07 -25.13 -13.29
N GLY A 25 4.68 -24.62 -12.21
CA GLY A 25 6.02 -24.02 -12.24
C GLY A 25 6.10 -22.64 -12.93
N LEU A 26 4.96 -22.05 -13.31
CA LEU A 26 4.89 -20.76 -14.02
C LEU A 26 4.51 -19.57 -13.13
N ALA A 27 4.04 -19.82 -11.90
CA ALA A 27 3.60 -18.80 -10.96
C ALA A 27 4.44 -18.81 -9.68
N GLU A 28 4.76 -17.62 -9.18
CA GLU A 28 5.31 -17.41 -7.83
C GLU A 28 4.21 -16.77 -6.96
N PHE A 29 4.03 -17.27 -5.74
CA PHE A 29 3.08 -16.71 -4.78
C PHE A 29 3.80 -15.83 -3.75
N ALA A 30 3.40 -14.57 -3.71
CA ALA A 30 3.88 -13.58 -2.74
C ALA A 30 2.80 -13.30 -1.69
N SER A 31 3.24 -12.88 -0.50
CA SER A 31 2.31 -12.38 0.51
C SER A 31 1.71 -11.05 0.06
N HIS A 32 0.45 -10.83 0.41
CA HIS A 32 -0.21 -9.52 0.34
C HIS A 32 -0.77 -9.14 1.71
N SER A 33 -0.02 -9.47 2.77
CA SER A 33 -0.44 -9.52 4.18
C SER A 33 -1.45 -10.62 4.50
N ASP A 34 -1.67 -10.89 5.80
CA ASP A 34 -2.78 -11.73 6.26
C ASP A 34 -4.07 -10.90 6.40
N ASP A 35 -3.97 -9.72 7.04
CA ASP A 35 -5.07 -8.82 7.34
C ASP A 35 -4.62 -7.35 7.47
N LEU A 36 -3.76 -6.86 6.56
CA LEU A 36 -3.40 -5.43 6.49
C LEU A 36 -4.02 -4.71 5.28
N HIS A 37 -4.82 -5.39 4.48
CA HIS A 37 -5.46 -4.82 3.29
C HIS A 37 -6.77 -4.07 3.63
N HIS A 38 -6.70 -3.16 4.58
CA HIS A 38 -7.82 -2.30 4.98
C HIS A 38 -7.32 -0.99 5.60
N GLY A 39 -8.26 -0.07 5.86
CA GLY A 39 -8.01 1.13 6.64
C GLY A 39 -8.03 0.84 8.15
N VAL A 40 -7.17 1.51 8.91
CA VAL A 40 -7.28 1.63 10.37
C VAL A 40 -7.57 3.07 10.73
N LEU A 41 -8.32 3.28 11.81
CA LEU A 41 -8.54 4.61 12.37
C LEU A 41 -7.18 5.21 12.75
N ALA A 42 -6.76 6.24 12.03
CA ALA A 42 -5.42 6.81 12.12
C ALA A 42 -5.37 8.08 12.98
N ASN A 43 -6.51 8.61 13.42
CA ASN A 43 -6.59 9.74 14.34
C ASN A 43 -7.97 9.85 15.04
N PRO A 44 -8.09 10.66 16.12
CA PRO A 44 -9.35 10.87 16.83
C PRO A 44 -10.49 11.44 15.98
N GLN A 45 -10.16 12.12 14.87
CA GLN A 45 -11.13 12.80 14.04
C GLN A 45 -11.95 11.84 13.17
N GLY A 46 -11.48 10.60 12.98
CA GLY A 46 -12.20 9.60 12.18
C GLY A 46 -11.50 9.21 10.88
N ASN A 47 -10.29 9.74 10.60
CA ASN A 47 -9.62 9.45 9.35
C ASN A 47 -9.06 8.03 9.35
N GLU A 48 -9.25 7.31 8.24
CA GLU A 48 -8.63 6.02 8.01
C GLU A 48 -7.38 6.14 7.14
N GLN A 49 -6.39 5.31 7.43
CA GLN A 49 -5.16 5.18 6.63
C GLN A 49 -4.76 3.70 6.54
N PRO A 50 -3.87 3.31 5.60
CA PRO A 50 -3.47 1.92 5.44
C PRO A 50 -2.98 1.28 6.74
N ALA A 51 -3.54 0.10 7.08
CA ALA A 51 -3.24 -0.63 8.32
C ALA A 51 -1.74 -0.90 8.52
N ALA A 52 -1.02 -1.14 7.42
CA ALA A 52 0.41 -1.43 7.45
C ALA A 52 1.24 -0.23 7.92
N THR A 53 0.99 0.98 7.42
CA THR A 53 1.87 2.14 7.64
C THR A 53 1.47 3.03 8.82
N SER A 54 0.27 2.84 9.36
CA SER A 54 -0.32 3.76 10.32
C SER A 54 -0.41 3.17 11.72
N TYR A 55 -0.09 4.01 12.70
CA TYR A 55 -0.35 3.73 14.12
C TYR A 55 -1.85 3.88 14.34
N ALA A 56 -2.51 2.82 14.80
CA ALA A 56 -3.94 2.86 15.03
C ALA A 56 -4.27 3.74 16.24
N TYR A 57 -5.31 4.56 16.12
CA TYR A 57 -5.91 5.26 17.25
C TYR A 57 -6.91 4.34 17.95
N LEU A 58 -6.58 3.95 19.17
CA LEU A 58 -7.36 3.06 20.01
C LEU A 58 -8.48 3.86 20.70
N LYS A 59 -9.63 4.00 20.01
CA LYS A 59 -10.76 4.84 20.44
C LYS A 59 -11.24 4.59 21.87
N SER A 60 -11.25 3.32 22.30
CA SER A 60 -11.64 2.93 23.67
C SER A 60 -10.66 3.43 24.73
N GLN A 61 -9.37 3.53 24.39
CA GLN A 61 -8.29 3.96 25.28
C GLN A 61 -7.91 5.43 25.11
N LYS A 62 -8.45 6.11 24.10
CA LYS A 62 -8.18 7.52 23.75
C LYS A 62 -6.69 7.83 23.56
N ARG A 63 -5.96 6.90 22.93
CA ARG A 63 -4.53 7.04 22.61
C ARG A 63 -4.20 6.35 21.29
N TYR A 64 -3.03 6.64 20.75
CA TYR A 64 -2.45 5.85 19.68
C TYR A 64 -1.85 4.54 20.22
N GLU A 65 -1.69 3.56 19.34
CA GLU A 65 -0.75 2.47 19.52
C GLU A 65 0.64 3.02 19.89
N THR A 66 1.34 2.30 20.75
CA THR A 66 2.76 2.49 20.98
C THR A 66 3.57 1.84 19.85
N ASP A 67 4.83 2.23 19.70
CA ASP A 67 5.75 1.60 18.74
C ASP A 67 5.83 0.08 18.91
N ALA A 68 5.84 -0.41 20.16
CA ALA A 68 5.88 -1.83 20.44
C ALA A 68 4.61 -2.56 19.99
N GLU A 69 3.43 -1.98 20.26
CA GLU A 69 2.14 -2.55 19.82
C GLU A 69 2.04 -2.57 18.29
N TYR A 70 2.43 -1.47 17.63
CA TYR A 70 2.47 -1.38 16.17
C TYR A 70 3.41 -2.43 15.57
N GLN A 71 4.66 -2.49 16.02
CA GLN A 71 5.65 -3.45 15.50
C GLN A 71 5.19 -4.89 15.70
N GLN A 72 4.64 -5.20 16.88
CA GLN A 72 4.12 -6.52 17.18
C GLN A 72 2.96 -6.89 16.26
N ARG A 73 1.99 -5.98 16.06
CA ARG A 73 0.84 -6.20 15.16
C ARG A 73 1.30 -6.52 13.74
N ILE A 74 2.18 -5.69 13.18
CA ILE A 74 2.70 -5.89 11.83
C ILE A 74 3.49 -7.20 11.72
N LEU A 75 4.42 -7.45 12.64
CA LEU A 75 5.27 -8.64 12.59
C LEU A 75 4.46 -9.94 12.72
N GLN A 76 3.43 -9.94 13.57
CA GLN A 76 2.52 -11.08 13.71
C GLN A 76 1.74 -11.36 12.43
N ASP A 77 1.22 -10.33 11.77
CA ASP A 77 0.53 -10.44 10.49
C ASP A 77 1.46 -11.05 9.41
N LEU A 78 2.65 -10.48 9.27
CA LEU A 78 3.63 -10.91 8.28
C LEU A 78 4.07 -12.37 8.52
N LYS A 79 4.40 -12.75 9.76
CA LYS A 79 4.77 -14.13 10.12
C LYS A 79 3.62 -15.10 9.88
N LYS A 80 2.37 -14.70 10.13
CA LYS A 80 1.19 -15.52 9.85
C LYS A 80 1.00 -15.73 8.35
N SER A 81 1.04 -14.67 7.55
CA SER A 81 0.91 -14.76 6.09
C SER A 81 1.99 -15.65 5.47
N TYR A 82 3.24 -15.52 5.97
CA TYR A 82 4.36 -16.35 5.57
C TYR A 82 4.10 -17.83 5.88
N ALA A 83 3.70 -18.16 7.11
CA ALA A 83 3.45 -19.53 7.54
C ALA A 83 2.29 -20.18 6.76
N VAL A 84 1.22 -19.43 6.50
CA VAL A 84 0.07 -19.91 5.71
C VAL A 84 0.50 -20.19 4.28
N LEU A 85 1.18 -19.26 3.61
CA LEU A 85 1.64 -19.48 2.24
C LEU A 85 2.62 -20.65 2.14
N LYS A 86 3.59 -20.74 3.06
CA LYS A 86 4.54 -21.87 3.10
C LYS A 86 3.82 -23.21 3.21
N LYS A 87 2.80 -23.29 4.07
CA LYS A 87 1.98 -24.50 4.24
C LYS A 87 1.17 -24.84 2.99
N GLU A 88 0.52 -23.87 2.38
CA GLU A 88 -0.44 -24.12 1.30
C GLU A 88 0.24 -24.34 -0.05
N VAL A 89 1.34 -23.62 -0.32
CA VAL A 89 2.10 -23.64 -1.58
C VAL A 89 3.26 -24.65 -1.55
N GLY A 90 3.78 -24.98 -0.36
CA GLY A 90 4.85 -25.96 -0.17
C GLY A 90 6.27 -25.46 -0.44
N VAL A 91 6.44 -24.16 -0.71
CA VAL A 91 7.74 -23.49 -0.88
C VAL A 91 7.85 -22.29 0.04
N GLU A 92 9.06 -21.82 0.29
CA GLU A 92 9.28 -20.62 1.10
C GLU A 92 8.85 -19.35 0.35
N PRO A 93 7.89 -18.58 0.89
CA PRO A 93 7.50 -17.31 0.30
C PRO A 93 8.69 -16.34 0.29
N LYS A 94 8.96 -15.71 -0.85
CA LYS A 94 10.11 -14.80 -0.98
C LYS A 94 9.74 -13.32 -0.84
N ALA A 95 8.51 -12.96 -1.20
CA ALA A 95 8.12 -11.58 -1.41
C ALA A 95 6.89 -11.16 -0.60
N ILE A 96 6.89 -9.91 -0.18
CA ILE A 96 5.69 -9.17 0.24
C ILE A 96 5.36 -8.12 -0.83
N ILE A 97 4.11 -8.13 -1.28
CA ILE A 97 3.52 -7.04 -2.05
C ILE A 97 2.71 -6.22 -1.03
N TRP A 98 3.00 -4.94 -0.86
CA TRP A 98 2.31 -4.15 0.17
C TRP A 98 0.91 -3.72 -0.29
N PRO A 99 -0.15 -3.92 0.53
CA PRO A 99 -1.46 -3.33 0.29
C PRO A 99 -1.36 -1.84 -0.01
N TYR A 100 -2.07 -1.40 -1.06
CA TYR A 100 -2.03 -0.02 -1.55
C TYR A 100 -0.63 0.51 -1.95
N GLY A 101 0.39 -0.36 -1.98
CA GLY A 101 1.79 0.05 -2.11
C GLY A 101 2.36 0.76 -0.88
N ALA A 102 1.67 0.72 0.25
CA ALA A 102 2.02 1.45 1.46
C ALA A 102 3.14 0.75 2.23
N VAL A 103 4.35 1.31 2.15
CA VAL A 103 5.56 0.78 2.80
C VAL A 103 6.44 1.92 3.29
N ASN A 104 7.24 1.66 4.33
CA ASN A 104 8.30 2.53 4.81
C ASN A 104 9.49 1.68 5.29
N GLU A 105 10.59 2.33 5.69
CA GLU A 105 11.82 1.63 6.11
C GLU A 105 11.61 0.69 7.31
N GLN A 106 10.70 1.02 8.23
CA GLN A 106 10.40 0.14 9.38
C GLN A 106 9.70 -1.14 8.92
N LEU A 107 8.76 -1.02 7.97
CA LEU A 107 8.06 -2.17 7.38
C LEU A 107 8.99 -3.06 6.57
N GLU A 108 9.97 -2.49 5.86
CA GLU A 108 11.01 -3.27 5.18
C GLU A 108 11.83 -4.12 6.16
N LYS A 109 12.20 -3.56 7.31
CA LYS A 109 12.93 -4.31 8.35
C LYS A 109 12.07 -5.41 8.96
N LEU A 110 10.80 -5.13 9.24
CA LEU A 110 9.86 -6.11 9.81
C LEU A 110 9.55 -7.25 8.82
N SER A 111 9.47 -6.96 7.51
CA SER A 111 9.26 -8.01 6.51
C SER A 111 10.48 -8.92 6.36
N GLN A 112 11.69 -8.36 6.43
CA GLN A 112 12.93 -9.14 6.51
C GLN A 112 12.97 -10.03 7.76
N GLU A 113 12.58 -9.50 8.92
CA GLU A 113 12.49 -10.28 10.16
C GLU A 113 11.43 -11.41 10.08
N ALA A 114 10.36 -11.19 9.31
CA ALA A 114 9.35 -12.21 9.04
C ALA A 114 9.80 -13.28 8.02
N GLY A 115 10.92 -13.07 7.33
CA GLY A 115 11.50 -14.02 6.38
C GLY A 115 11.33 -13.65 4.90
N PHE A 116 10.79 -12.48 4.57
CA PHE A 116 10.68 -12.01 3.19
C PHE A 116 11.98 -11.33 2.74
N ILE A 117 12.45 -11.67 1.54
CA ILE A 117 13.68 -11.11 0.96
C ILE A 117 13.39 -10.03 -0.09
N PHE A 118 12.17 -10.01 -0.64
CA PHE A 118 11.74 -9.00 -1.59
C PHE A 118 10.53 -8.22 -1.06
N SER A 119 10.56 -6.90 -1.26
CA SER A 119 9.49 -5.97 -0.92
C SER A 119 9.03 -5.27 -2.19
N PHE A 120 7.72 -5.13 -2.41
CA PHE A 120 7.17 -4.44 -3.57
C PHE A 120 6.13 -3.40 -3.17
N SER A 121 6.29 -2.18 -3.68
CA SER A 121 5.36 -1.06 -3.49
C SER A 121 4.60 -0.71 -4.78
N LEU A 122 3.73 0.29 -4.70
CA LEU A 122 3.22 1.07 -5.82
C LEU A 122 3.86 2.47 -5.80
N GLY A 123 5.14 2.54 -5.37
CA GLY A 123 5.89 3.79 -5.31
C GLY A 123 5.92 4.51 -6.67
N ARG A 124 6.63 5.63 -6.74
CA ARG A 124 6.76 6.39 -8.00
C ARG A 124 7.25 5.47 -9.11
N ASP A 125 6.61 5.56 -10.27
CA ASP A 125 7.01 4.84 -11.47
C ASP A 125 8.50 5.08 -11.75
N GLY A 126 9.19 4.01 -12.13
CA GLY A 126 10.61 4.08 -12.44
C GLY A 126 11.25 2.70 -12.50
N MET A 127 12.44 2.67 -13.09
CA MET A 127 13.20 1.44 -13.26
C MET A 127 13.71 0.90 -11.92
N ASN A 128 13.55 -0.41 -11.73
CA ASN A 128 14.11 -1.14 -10.61
C ASN A 128 15.60 -1.46 -10.84
N ARG A 129 16.38 -1.40 -9.77
CA ARG A 129 17.74 -1.93 -9.70
C ARG A 129 17.76 -3.15 -8.79
N VAL A 130 18.70 -4.06 -9.02
CA VAL A 130 18.88 -5.27 -8.19
C VAL A 130 19.16 -4.92 -6.72
N SER A 131 19.71 -3.73 -6.46
CA SER A 131 20.03 -3.22 -5.13
C SER A 131 18.86 -2.54 -4.41
N ASP A 132 17.69 -2.42 -5.04
CA ASP A 132 16.56 -1.71 -4.44
C ASP A 132 16.02 -2.50 -3.24
N SER A 133 15.82 -1.83 -2.10
CA SER A 133 15.24 -2.45 -0.90
C SER A 133 13.76 -2.79 -1.10
N THR A 134 13.05 -1.91 -1.79
CA THR A 134 11.68 -2.12 -2.26
C THR A 134 11.57 -1.84 -3.75
N PHE A 135 11.09 -2.83 -4.48
CA PHE A 135 10.81 -2.75 -5.91
C PHE A 135 9.55 -1.92 -6.18
N LYS A 136 9.66 -1.07 -7.21
CA LYS A 136 8.61 -0.23 -7.76
C LYS A 136 7.77 -1.04 -8.76
N ARG A 137 6.49 -0.72 -8.86
CA ARG A 137 5.56 -1.32 -9.83
C ARG A 137 4.64 -0.24 -10.37
N SER A 138 4.38 -0.30 -11.67
CA SER A 138 3.40 0.57 -12.30
C SER A 138 2.00 0.01 -12.16
N LEU A 139 1.07 0.90 -11.83
CA LEU A 139 -0.33 0.54 -11.61
C LEU A 139 -1.12 0.70 -12.90
N VAL A 140 -1.66 -0.40 -13.41
CA VAL A 140 -2.58 -0.39 -14.54
C VAL A 140 -3.99 -0.11 -14.04
N THR A 141 -4.63 0.95 -14.54
CA THR A 141 -5.98 1.39 -14.10
C THR A 141 -6.86 1.76 -15.29
N ASN A 142 -8.18 1.83 -15.06
CA ASN A 142 -9.16 2.32 -16.04
C ASN A 142 -9.26 1.53 -17.37
N ASN A 143 -8.85 0.25 -17.36
CA ASN A 143 -8.92 -0.65 -18.51
C ASN A 143 -8.31 -0.04 -19.79
N PRO A 144 -6.99 0.22 -19.79
CA PRO A 144 -6.35 0.95 -20.88
C PRO A 144 -6.29 0.12 -22.17
N THR A 145 -6.19 0.80 -23.30
CA THR A 145 -5.91 0.13 -24.58
C THR A 145 -4.47 -0.38 -24.66
N ALA A 146 -4.17 -1.23 -25.64
CA ALA A 146 -2.81 -1.72 -25.87
C ALA A 146 -1.83 -0.57 -26.19
N GLU A 147 -2.30 0.46 -26.89
CA GLU A 147 -1.52 1.66 -27.21
C GLU A 147 -1.19 2.44 -25.93
N GLN A 148 -2.16 2.65 -25.05
CA GLN A 148 -1.96 3.34 -23.77
C GLN A 148 -1.01 2.57 -22.84
N LEU A 149 -1.12 1.24 -22.81
CA LEU A 149 -0.16 0.39 -22.08
C LEU A 149 1.25 0.52 -22.64
N THR A 150 1.38 0.52 -23.97
CA THR A 150 2.67 0.65 -24.66
C THR A 150 3.30 1.99 -24.38
N GLU A 151 2.53 3.08 -24.48
CA GLU A 151 2.98 4.42 -24.15
C GLU A 151 3.40 4.53 -22.68
N GLY A 152 2.62 3.98 -21.75
CA GLY A 152 2.97 3.92 -20.33
C GLY A 152 4.32 3.21 -20.08
N MET A 153 4.53 2.06 -20.71
CA MET A 153 5.80 1.32 -20.62
C MET A 153 6.98 2.11 -21.19
N ILE A 154 6.81 2.73 -22.36
CA ILE A 154 7.84 3.57 -22.99
C ILE A 154 8.18 4.76 -22.07
N ASN A 155 7.17 5.38 -21.47
CA ASN A 155 7.37 6.48 -20.53
C ASN A 155 8.19 6.03 -19.32
N ILE A 156 7.90 4.87 -18.73
CA ILE A 156 8.68 4.32 -17.61
C ILE A 156 10.15 4.07 -18.00
N LEU A 157 10.38 3.52 -19.20
CA LEU A 157 11.74 3.23 -19.70
C LEU A 157 12.55 4.49 -19.97
N ASN A 158 11.89 5.54 -20.49
CA ASN A 158 12.52 6.82 -20.80
C ASN A 158 12.59 7.76 -19.59
N PHE A 159 11.93 7.41 -18.49
CA PHE A 159 11.93 8.22 -17.28
C PHE A 159 13.26 8.08 -16.55
N GLU A 160 14.11 9.11 -16.63
CA GLU A 160 15.21 9.22 -15.68
C GLU A 160 14.68 9.83 -14.37
N GLU A 161 15.12 9.32 -13.22
CA GLU A 161 14.72 9.86 -11.90
C GLU A 161 15.07 11.36 -11.76
N LEU A 162 16.02 11.86 -12.58
CA LEU A 162 16.39 13.27 -12.74
C LEU A 162 15.35 14.11 -13.50
N ASP A 163 14.48 13.51 -14.30
CA ASP A 163 13.39 14.19 -15.02
C ASP A 163 12.29 14.69 -14.07
N LEU A 164 12.24 14.20 -12.84
CA LEU A 164 11.40 14.75 -11.77
C LEU A 164 11.67 16.24 -11.52
N PHE A 165 12.91 16.69 -11.75
CA PHE A 165 13.26 18.11 -11.61
C PHE A 165 12.95 18.94 -12.87
N LYS A 166 12.60 18.29 -13.99
CA LYS A 166 12.24 18.95 -15.25
C LYS A 166 10.74 19.22 -15.38
N GLN A 167 9.92 18.54 -14.58
CA GLN A 167 8.47 18.76 -14.56
C GLN A 167 8.12 20.11 -13.89
N PRO A 168 7.19 20.90 -14.47
CA PRO A 168 6.67 22.09 -13.81
C PRO A 168 6.11 21.74 -12.43
N ARG A 169 6.52 22.50 -11.40
CA ARG A 169 5.99 22.36 -10.05
C ARG A 169 5.18 23.58 -9.69
N HIS A 170 3.92 23.34 -9.35
CA HIS A 170 3.02 24.36 -8.84
C HIS A 170 3.00 24.27 -7.32
N PHE A 171 3.33 25.36 -6.66
CA PHE A 171 3.35 25.44 -5.21
C PHE A 171 2.22 26.34 -4.75
N VAL A 172 1.39 25.83 -3.84
CA VAL A 172 0.36 26.61 -3.15
C VAL A 172 0.72 26.60 -1.67
N SER A 173 0.77 27.79 -1.07
CA SER A 173 0.95 27.94 0.38
C SER A 173 -0.39 28.13 1.05
N MET A 174 -0.57 27.52 2.22
CA MET A 174 -1.76 27.66 3.04
C MET A 174 -1.42 27.69 4.53
N ASP A 175 -2.16 28.50 5.29
CA ASP A 175 -2.13 28.46 6.75
C ASP A 175 -3.15 27.45 7.26
N LEU A 176 -2.70 26.41 7.96
CA LEU A 176 -3.56 25.36 8.54
C LEU A 176 -4.60 25.92 9.50
N LYS A 177 -4.37 27.10 10.12
CA LYS A 177 -5.37 27.76 10.95
C LYS A 177 -6.66 28.07 10.19
N GLN A 178 -6.59 28.25 8.87
CA GLN A 178 -7.77 28.49 8.04
C GLN A 178 -8.73 27.28 8.03
N LEU A 179 -8.19 26.06 8.18
CA LEU A 179 -8.96 24.82 8.25
C LEU A 179 -9.54 24.53 9.65
N THR A 180 -9.05 25.21 10.69
CA THR A 180 -9.56 24.99 12.05
C THR A 180 -11.01 25.43 12.18
N ALA A 181 -11.81 24.61 12.84
CA ALA A 181 -13.21 24.88 13.13
C ALA A 181 -13.61 24.25 14.46
N SER A 182 -14.79 24.60 14.96
CA SER A 182 -15.29 24.10 16.24
C SER A 182 -15.73 22.64 16.19
N THR A 183 -15.93 22.09 14.99
CA THR A 183 -16.38 20.70 14.75
C THR A 183 -15.66 20.10 13.55
N ASN A 184 -15.51 18.78 13.52
CA ASN A 184 -14.89 18.08 12.38
C ASN A 184 -15.65 18.32 11.08
N THR A 185 -16.99 18.30 11.11
CA THR A 185 -17.83 18.57 9.93
C THR A 185 -17.53 19.92 9.29
N GLN A 186 -17.36 20.98 10.10
CA GLN A 186 -17.01 22.31 9.58
C GLN A 186 -15.57 22.36 9.04
N SER A 187 -14.64 21.61 9.65
CA SER A 187 -13.28 21.46 9.11
C SER A 187 -13.30 20.72 7.76
N ASP A 188 -14.14 19.71 7.60
CA ASP A 188 -14.29 18.95 6.35
C ASP A 188 -14.91 19.82 5.25
N GLU A 189 -15.91 20.65 5.55
CA GLU A 189 -16.47 21.62 4.61
C GLU A 189 -15.40 22.60 4.11
N LYS A 190 -14.57 23.13 5.02
CA LYS A 190 -13.46 24.02 4.67
C LYS A 190 -12.40 23.33 3.81
N LEU A 191 -12.06 22.09 4.13
CA LEU A 191 -11.14 21.27 3.35
C LEU A 191 -11.71 21.02 1.94
N GLY A 192 -12.99 20.69 1.83
CA GLY A 192 -13.68 20.51 0.54
C GLY A 192 -13.61 21.76 -0.33
N LEU A 193 -13.89 22.93 0.23
CA LEU A 193 -13.77 24.22 -0.47
C LEU A 193 -12.34 24.51 -0.93
N LEU A 194 -11.34 24.16 -0.13
CA LEU A 194 -9.94 24.29 -0.51
C LEU A 194 -9.61 23.37 -1.69
N LEU A 195 -10.00 22.10 -1.63
CA LEU A 195 -9.77 21.13 -2.70
C LEU A 195 -10.43 21.59 -4.01
N SER A 196 -11.67 22.09 -3.97
CA SER A 196 -12.34 22.64 -5.16
C SER A 196 -11.57 23.82 -5.78
N LYS A 197 -11.01 24.72 -4.95
CA LYS A 197 -10.17 25.81 -5.44
C LYS A 197 -8.89 25.30 -6.10
N LEU A 198 -8.24 24.31 -5.49
CA LEU A 198 -7.02 23.71 -6.05
C LEU A 198 -7.29 23.02 -7.40
N TYR A 199 -8.42 22.33 -7.56
CA TYR A 199 -8.81 21.72 -8.83
C TYR A 199 -9.18 22.73 -9.93
N SER A 200 -9.45 23.99 -9.58
CA SER A 200 -9.82 25.04 -10.52
C SER A 200 -8.64 25.92 -11.00
N LEU A 201 -7.45 25.70 -10.47
CA LEU A 201 -6.21 26.37 -10.89
C LEU A 201 -5.64 25.73 -12.16
#